data_AF-A0A1V5BFV7-F1
#
_entry.id   AF-A0A1V5BFV7-F1
#
_cell.length_a   1.000
_cell.length_b   1.000
_cell.length_c   1.000
_cell.angle_alpha   90.00
_cell.angle_beta   90.00
_cell.angle_gamma   90.00
#
_symmetry.space_group_name_H-M   'P 1'
#
loop_
_entity.id
_entity.type
_entity.pdbx_description
1 polymer ?
#
loop_
_entity_poly.entity_id
_entity_poly.type
_entity_poly.pdbx_seq_one_letter_code
_entity_poly.pdbx_strand_id
1 'polypeptide(L)'
;MEESDKISHLAELGFGIAQPKGYKPHAVERLFRESVKAITELRGVDLSKGDYKATVSGRIQKAIDRMGDDQAFIPARMGLDAKADEFADYFVEKILNVICEGKPGRLKKMSNNLADGYYSATLNIRRKYWDEKNSDKMNQIEKEEMR
;
A
#
# COMPACT_ATOMS: atom_id res chain seq x y z
N MET A 1 -16.04 -1.40 11.02
CA MET A 1 -15.23 -1.10 9.82
C MET A 1 -15.49 -2.19 8.81
N GLU A 2 -16.00 -1.83 7.65
CA GLU A 2 -16.35 -2.76 6.56
C GLU A 2 -15.09 -3.32 5.88
N GLU A 3 -15.24 -4.27 4.96
CA GLU A 3 -14.11 -4.79 4.16
C GLU A 3 -13.47 -3.69 3.29
N SER A 4 -14.31 -2.89 2.65
CA SER A 4 -13.90 -1.75 1.80
C SER A 4 -13.07 -0.72 2.56
N ASP A 5 -13.46 -0.42 3.80
CA ASP A 5 -12.76 0.54 4.65
C ASP A 5 -11.35 0.03 5.02
N LYS A 6 -11.22 -1.28 5.31
CA LYS A 6 -9.91 -1.89 5.63
C LYS A 6 -8.97 -1.83 4.43
N ILE A 7 -9.47 -2.16 3.25
CA ILE A 7 -8.66 -2.10 2.03
C ILE A 7 -8.30 -0.67 1.67
N SER A 8 -9.21 0.28 1.87
CA SER A 8 -8.95 1.70 1.65
C SER A 8 -7.86 2.22 2.58
N HIS A 9 -7.93 1.88 3.87
CA HIS A 9 -6.91 2.29 4.83
C HIS A 9 -5.55 1.63 4.55
N LEU A 10 -5.52 0.37 4.15
CA LEU A 10 -4.26 -0.25 3.69
C LEU A 10 -3.67 0.51 2.49
N ALA A 11 -4.52 0.98 1.56
CA ALA A 11 -4.07 1.78 0.43
C ALA A 11 -3.53 3.15 0.84
N GLU A 12 -4.08 3.78 1.89
CA GLU A 12 -3.55 5.02 2.48
C GLU A 12 -2.13 4.81 3.02
N LEU A 13 -1.94 3.76 3.83
CA LEU A 13 -0.61 3.40 4.35
C LEU A 13 0.38 3.15 3.20
N GLY A 14 -0.04 2.39 2.19
CA GLY A 14 0.79 2.09 1.03
C GLY A 14 1.13 3.34 0.20
N PHE A 15 0.19 4.27 0.04
CA PHE A 15 0.42 5.53 -0.67
C PHE A 15 1.37 6.46 0.10
N GLY A 16 1.34 6.42 1.43
CA GLY A 16 2.29 7.11 2.31
C GLY A 16 3.72 6.57 2.24
N ILE A 17 3.88 5.34 1.73
CA ILE A 17 5.17 4.69 1.48
C ILE A 17 5.66 4.98 0.06
N ALA A 18 4.82 4.69 -0.95
CA ALA A 18 5.17 4.81 -2.35
C ALA A 18 3.98 5.32 -3.18
N GLN A 19 4.18 6.45 -3.86
CA GLN A 19 3.17 7.07 -4.70
C GLN A 19 3.40 6.64 -6.17
N PRO A 20 2.51 5.84 -6.77
CA PRO A 20 2.71 5.31 -8.12
C PRO A 20 2.67 6.42 -9.19
N LYS A 21 3.68 6.47 -10.07
CA LYS A 21 3.78 7.47 -11.15
C LYS A 21 2.85 7.20 -12.34
N GLY A 22 2.23 6.02 -12.41
CA GLY A 22 1.34 5.61 -13.50
C GLY A 22 0.02 5.03 -13.00
N TYR A 23 -0.87 4.67 -13.95
CA TYR A 23 -2.16 4.05 -13.67
C TYR A 23 -2.16 2.54 -13.96
N LYS A 24 -1.01 1.97 -14.34
CA LYS A 24 -0.94 0.55 -14.66
C LYS A 24 -1.22 -0.27 -13.38
N PRO A 25 -2.12 -1.27 -13.42
CA PRO A 25 -2.48 -2.07 -12.24
C PRO A 25 -1.28 -2.59 -11.45
N HIS A 26 -0.29 -3.15 -12.14
CA HIS A 26 0.93 -3.69 -11.52
C HIS A 26 1.80 -2.65 -10.82
N ALA A 27 1.64 -1.35 -11.10
CA ALA A 27 2.35 -0.28 -10.41
C ALA A 27 1.55 0.19 -9.19
N VAL A 28 0.24 0.36 -9.35
CA VAL A 28 -0.67 0.86 -8.30
C VAL A 28 -0.85 -0.17 -7.18
N GLU A 29 -1.01 -1.44 -7.52
CA GLU A 29 -1.30 -2.52 -6.56
C GLU A 29 -0.04 -3.24 -6.06
N ARG A 30 1.15 -2.75 -6.42
CA ARG A 30 2.38 -3.52 -6.27
C ARG A 30 2.65 -3.93 -4.83
N LEU A 31 2.50 -3.00 -3.88
CA LEU A 31 2.71 -3.26 -2.45
C LEU A 31 1.74 -4.33 -1.93
N PHE A 32 0.46 -4.24 -2.31
CA PHE A 32 -0.54 -5.26 -1.99
C PHE A 32 -0.16 -6.64 -2.57
N ARG A 33 0.20 -6.69 -3.86
CA ARG A 33 0.55 -7.95 -4.54
C ARG A 33 1.80 -8.59 -3.97
N GLU A 34 2.81 -7.81 -3.63
CA GLU A 34 4.02 -8.32 -2.97
C GLU A 34 3.71 -8.83 -1.55
N SER A 35 2.77 -8.20 -0.83
CA SER A 35 2.30 -8.69 0.47
C SER A 35 1.59 -10.04 0.36
N VAL A 36 0.70 -10.20 -0.64
CA VAL A 36 0.05 -11.49 -0.90
C VAL A 36 1.08 -12.56 -1.22
N LYS A 37 2.09 -12.26 -2.05
CA LYS A 37 3.17 -13.22 -2.34
C LYS A 37 3.98 -13.57 -1.09
N ALA A 38 4.29 -12.59 -0.23
CA ALA A 38 4.98 -12.81 1.04
C ALA A 38 4.29 -13.88 1.90
N ILE A 39 2.96 -13.90 1.93
CA ILE A 39 2.19 -14.90 2.69
C ILE A 39 2.04 -16.21 1.91
N THR A 40 1.73 -16.14 0.62
CA THR A 40 1.26 -17.31 -0.14
C THR A 40 2.38 -18.16 -0.74
N GLU A 41 3.60 -17.63 -0.87
CA GLU A 41 4.74 -18.37 -1.41
C GLU A 41 5.46 -19.25 -0.36
N LEU A 42 5.08 -19.16 0.91
CA LEU A 42 5.69 -19.89 2.04
C LEU A 42 5.33 -21.39 2.12
N ARG A 43 4.69 -21.95 1.09
CA ARG A 43 4.34 -23.38 0.86
C ARG A 43 4.50 -24.33 2.06
N GLY A 44 3.53 -24.34 2.98
CA GLY A 44 3.41 -25.36 4.03
C GLY A 44 4.11 -25.04 5.35
N VAL A 45 4.67 -23.84 5.50
CA VAL A 45 5.14 -23.34 6.79
C VAL A 45 4.00 -22.61 7.50
N ASP A 46 3.57 -23.15 8.66
CA ASP A 46 2.72 -22.41 9.57
C ASP A 46 3.57 -21.38 10.32
N LEU A 47 3.43 -20.13 9.93
CA LEU A 47 4.13 -19.01 10.54
C LEU A 47 3.34 -18.43 11.71
N SER A 48 4.08 -17.95 12.71
CA SER A 48 3.46 -17.09 13.71
C SER A 48 3.02 -15.78 13.07
N LYS A 49 2.10 -15.10 13.76
CA LYS A 49 1.64 -13.78 13.37
C LYS A 49 2.81 -12.77 13.23
N GLY A 50 3.81 -12.86 14.11
CA GLY A 50 5.02 -12.04 14.05
C GLY A 50 5.86 -12.31 12.80
N ASP A 51 5.99 -13.59 12.43
CA ASP A 51 6.78 -13.97 11.24
C ASP A 51 6.11 -13.51 9.95
N TYR A 52 4.78 -13.54 9.86
CA TYR A 52 4.06 -12.98 8.72
C TYR A 52 4.29 -11.48 8.59
N LYS A 53 4.25 -10.73 9.69
CA LYS A 53 4.52 -9.28 9.72
C LYS A 53 5.93 -8.98 9.22
N ALA A 54 6.94 -9.65 9.78
CA ALA A 54 8.33 -9.49 9.37
C ALA A 54 8.54 -9.83 7.88
N THR A 55 7.89 -10.90 7.39
CA THR A 55 7.99 -11.32 5.99
C THR A 55 7.36 -10.30 5.04
N VAL A 56 6.20 -9.75 5.39
CA VAL A 56 5.54 -8.70 4.60
C VAL A 56 6.36 -7.42 4.61
N SER A 57 6.79 -6.93 5.78
CA SER A 57 7.60 -5.71 5.90
C SER A 57 8.88 -5.79 5.07
N GLY A 58 9.66 -6.87 5.23
CA GLY A 58 10.89 -7.06 4.47
C GLY A 58 10.65 -7.14 2.96
N ARG A 59 9.50 -7.65 2.52
CA ARG A 59 9.15 -7.71 1.09
C ARG A 59 8.70 -6.36 0.55
N ILE A 60 8.01 -5.55 1.35
CA ILE A 60 7.64 -4.17 1.02
C ILE A 60 8.89 -3.31 0.83
N GLN A 61 9.84 -3.36 1.78
CA GLN A 61 11.11 -2.64 1.68
C GLN A 61 11.86 -3.00 0.38
N LYS A 62 12.01 -4.30 0.10
CA LYS A 62 12.60 -4.78 -1.16
C LYS A 62 11.81 -4.35 -2.40
N ALA A 63 10.49 -4.28 -2.33
CA ALA A 63 9.66 -3.87 -3.45
C ALA A 63 9.90 -2.39 -3.79
N ILE A 64 10.05 -1.54 -2.77
CA ILE A 64 10.33 -0.10 -2.91
C ILE A 64 11.70 0.13 -3.53
N ASP A 65 12.73 -0.58 -3.06
CA ASP A 65 14.08 -0.50 -3.64
C ASP A 65 14.07 -0.85 -5.13
N ARG A 66 13.27 -1.85 -5.52
CA ARG A 66 13.14 -2.30 -6.92
C ARG A 66 12.21 -1.44 -7.77
N MET A 67 11.33 -0.62 -7.18
CA MET A 67 10.51 0.31 -7.96
C MET A 67 11.39 1.40 -8.57
N GLY A 68 12.41 1.84 -7.82
CA GLY A 68 13.27 2.95 -8.23
C GLY A 68 12.48 4.24 -8.47
N ASP A 69 13.17 5.24 -8.98
CA ASP A 69 12.56 6.55 -9.23
C ASP A 69 11.63 6.53 -10.45
N ASP A 70 11.70 5.52 -11.31
CA ASP A 70 10.88 5.47 -12.53
C ASP A 70 9.43 5.03 -12.26
N GLN A 71 9.20 4.20 -11.24
CA GLN A 71 7.88 3.58 -11.04
C GLN A 71 7.07 4.24 -9.93
N ALA A 72 7.72 4.77 -8.91
CA ALA A 72 7.07 5.43 -7.79
C ALA A 72 7.87 6.65 -7.31
N PHE A 73 7.15 7.62 -6.77
CA PHE A 73 7.75 8.65 -5.93
C PHE A 73 7.71 8.18 -4.47
N ILE A 74 8.85 8.18 -3.79
CA ILE A 74 8.96 7.79 -2.38
C ILE A 74 9.03 9.08 -1.55
N PRO A 75 7.96 9.47 -0.83
CA PRO A 75 7.89 10.79 -0.18
C PRO A 75 8.98 11.03 0.86
N ALA A 76 9.37 9.99 1.59
CA ALA A 76 10.45 10.03 2.57
C ALA A 76 11.13 8.67 2.67
N ARG A 77 12.46 8.63 2.55
CA ARG A 77 13.27 7.42 2.78
C ARG A 77 13.64 7.21 4.25
N MET A 78 13.74 8.28 5.04
CA MET A 78 13.88 8.14 6.50
C MET A 78 12.56 7.62 7.10
N GLY A 79 12.66 6.62 7.97
CA GLY A 79 11.51 5.96 8.61
C GLY A 79 10.73 5.01 7.67
N LEU A 80 11.32 4.61 6.54
CA LEU A 80 10.68 3.68 5.60
C LEU A 80 10.44 2.30 6.21
N ASP A 81 11.35 1.85 7.06
CA ASP A 81 11.25 0.64 7.88
C ASP A 81 10.01 0.68 8.77
N ALA A 82 9.84 1.75 9.55
CA ALA A 82 8.70 1.93 10.44
C ALA A 82 7.36 1.97 9.67
N LYS A 83 7.32 2.66 8.52
CA LYS A 83 6.12 2.68 7.66
C LYS A 83 5.83 1.32 7.05
N ALA A 84 6.86 0.58 6.63
CA ALA A 84 6.71 -0.77 6.10
C ALA A 84 6.20 -1.73 7.18
N ASP A 85 6.67 -1.58 8.42
CA ASP A 85 6.18 -2.33 9.58
C ASP A 85 4.72 -2.00 9.90
N GLU A 86 4.34 -0.72 9.89
CA GLU A 86 2.93 -0.30 10.09
C GLU A 86 2.01 -0.89 9.01
N PHE A 87 2.42 -0.81 7.74
CA PHE A 87 1.70 -1.41 6.63
C PHE A 87 1.58 -2.93 6.79
N ALA A 88 2.68 -3.61 7.15
CA ALA A 88 2.71 -5.05 7.32
C ALA A 88 1.85 -5.51 8.50
N ASP A 89 1.89 -4.78 9.60
CA ASP A 89 1.03 -4.97 10.75
C ASP A 89 -0.42 -4.89 10.34
N TYR A 90 -0.83 -3.80 9.69
CA TYR A 90 -2.21 -3.64 9.26
C TYR A 90 -2.63 -4.73 8.27
N PHE A 91 -1.78 -5.08 7.30
CA PHE A 91 -2.04 -6.13 6.33
C PHE A 91 -2.32 -7.47 7.02
N VAL A 92 -1.46 -7.88 7.95
CA VAL A 92 -1.62 -9.16 8.66
C VAL A 92 -2.83 -9.13 9.58
N GLU A 93 -3.02 -8.05 10.34
CA GLU A 93 -4.10 -7.93 11.32
C GLU A 93 -5.48 -7.84 10.68
N LYS A 94 -5.63 -7.02 9.64
CA LYS A 94 -6.94 -6.63 9.11
C LYS A 94 -7.28 -7.33 7.82
N ILE A 95 -6.29 -7.61 6.97
CA ILE A 95 -6.54 -8.31 5.71
C ILE A 95 -6.43 -9.82 5.91
N LEU A 96 -5.26 -10.30 6.33
CA LEU A 96 -5.07 -11.74 6.50
C LEU A 96 -5.96 -12.29 7.61
N ASN A 97 -5.89 -11.74 8.83
CA ASN A 97 -6.58 -12.33 9.98
C ASN A 97 -8.08 -12.05 10.01
N VAL A 98 -8.53 -10.83 9.70
CA VAL A 98 -9.96 -10.49 9.78
C VAL A 98 -10.71 -10.86 8.49
N ILE A 99 -10.26 -10.39 7.31
CA ILE A 99 -10.98 -10.67 6.04
C ILE A 99 -10.77 -12.12 5.59
N CYS A 100 -9.54 -12.63 5.71
CA CYS A 100 -9.18 -13.97 5.23
C CYS A 100 -9.12 -15.04 6.34
N GLU A 101 -9.56 -14.72 7.57
CA GLU A 101 -9.60 -15.65 8.72
C GLU A 101 -8.24 -16.30 9.05
N GLY A 102 -7.14 -15.58 8.80
CA GLY A 102 -5.78 -16.06 9.05
C GLY A 102 -5.30 -17.11 8.06
N LYS A 103 -6.07 -17.40 6.99
CA LYS A 103 -5.79 -18.50 6.06
C LYS A 103 -5.10 -17.98 4.78
N PRO A 104 -3.82 -18.31 4.52
CA PRO A 104 -3.13 -17.97 3.27
C PRO A 104 -3.87 -18.43 2.01
N GLY A 105 -4.50 -19.60 2.06
CA GLY A 105 -5.29 -20.13 0.94
C GLY A 105 -6.52 -19.27 0.62
N ARG A 106 -7.15 -18.65 1.63
CA ARG A 106 -8.28 -17.73 1.43
C ARG A 106 -7.78 -16.39 0.89
N LEU A 107 -6.67 -15.87 1.42
CA LEU A 107 -6.00 -14.69 0.88
C LEU A 107 -5.69 -14.85 -0.61
N LYS A 108 -5.12 -16.00 -1.01
CA LYS A 108 -4.85 -16.29 -2.43
C LYS A 108 -6.10 -16.30 -3.30
N LYS A 109 -7.22 -16.82 -2.80
CA LYS A 109 -8.50 -16.86 -3.54
C LYS A 109 -9.11 -15.46 -3.69
N MET A 110 -9.03 -14.64 -2.64
CA MET A 110 -9.61 -13.30 -2.61
C MET A 110 -8.70 -12.22 -3.20
N SER A 111 -7.43 -12.53 -3.47
CA SER A 111 -6.41 -11.52 -3.77
C SER A 111 -6.74 -10.65 -4.98
N ASN A 112 -7.44 -11.17 -5.99
CA ASN A 112 -7.80 -10.37 -7.16
C ASN A 112 -8.84 -9.30 -6.79
N ASN A 113 -9.93 -9.68 -6.12
CA ASN A 113 -10.97 -8.74 -5.70
C ASN A 113 -10.41 -7.69 -4.71
N LEU A 114 -9.57 -8.13 -3.77
CA LEU A 114 -8.93 -7.22 -2.81
C LEU A 114 -7.93 -6.28 -3.50
N ALA A 115 -7.22 -6.74 -4.53
CA ALA A 115 -6.33 -5.90 -5.34
C ALA A 115 -7.13 -4.85 -6.12
N ASP A 116 -8.29 -5.19 -6.69
CA ASP A 116 -9.15 -4.25 -7.40
C ASP A 116 -9.69 -3.14 -6.47
N GLY A 117 -10.05 -3.51 -5.23
CA GLY A 117 -10.41 -2.56 -4.18
C GLY A 117 -9.24 -1.65 -3.81
N TYR A 118 -8.05 -2.23 -3.61
CA TYR A 118 -6.83 -1.50 -3.26
C TYR A 118 -6.44 -0.52 -4.39
N TYR A 119 -6.53 -0.95 -5.65
CA TYR A 119 -6.31 -0.13 -6.83
C TYR A 119 -7.23 1.08 -6.85
N SER A 120 -8.53 0.84 -6.71
CA SER A 120 -9.56 1.87 -6.75
C SER A 120 -9.37 2.89 -5.63
N ALA A 121 -9.07 2.42 -4.41
CA ALA A 121 -8.76 3.29 -3.28
C ALA A 121 -7.49 4.12 -3.52
N THR A 122 -6.42 3.51 -4.01
CA THR A 122 -5.15 4.20 -4.30
C THR A 122 -5.34 5.31 -5.34
N LEU A 123 -6.13 5.07 -6.39
CA LEU A 123 -6.42 6.10 -7.40
C LEU A 123 -7.25 7.24 -6.83
N ASN A 124 -8.21 6.96 -5.96
CA ASN A 124 -9.00 7.98 -5.29
C ASN A 124 -8.14 8.85 -4.36
N ILE A 125 -7.26 8.23 -3.56
CA ILE A 125 -6.29 8.93 -2.69
C ILE A 125 -5.39 9.82 -3.55
N ARG A 126 -4.82 9.26 -4.62
CA ARG A 126 -3.95 9.99 -5.53
C ARG A 126 -4.65 11.20 -6.15
N ARG A 127 -5.90 11.05 -6.60
CA ARG A 127 -6.67 12.15 -7.19
C ARG A 127 -6.82 13.30 -6.18
N LYS A 128 -7.32 13.00 -4.98
CA LYS A 128 -7.48 13.98 -3.90
C LYS A 128 -6.17 14.68 -3.56
N TYR A 129 -5.08 13.92 -3.41
CA TYR A 129 -3.76 14.46 -3.09
C TYR A 129 -3.27 15.49 -4.13
N TRP A 130 -3.47 15.22 -5.42
CA TRP A 130 -3.05 16.15 -6.47
C TRP A 130 -4.02 17.32 -6.65
N ASP A 131 -5.32 17.12 -6.44
CA ASP A 131 -6.31 18.19 -6.43
C ASP A 131 -5.96 19.21 -5.33
N GLU A 132 -5.72 18.74 -4.10
CA GLU A 132 -5.32 19.56 -2.95
C GLU A 132 -4.00 20.31 -3.23
N LYS A 133 -2.97 19.59 -3.71
CA LYS A 133 -1.66 20.17 -3.98
C LYS A 133 -1.68 21.22 -5.10
N ASN A 134 -2.53 21.03 -6.12
CA ASN A 134 -2.68 22.01 -7.19
C ASN A 134 -3.45 23.25 -6.72
N SER A 135 -4.49 23.07 -5.90
CA SER A 135 -5.21 24.19 -5.27
C SER A 135 -4.29 25.02 -4.38
N ASP A 136 -3.46 24.38 -3.55
CA ASP A 136 -2.50 25.07 -2.70
C ASP A 136 -1.48 25.87 -3.51
N LYS A 137 -1.00 25.31 -4.62
CA LYS A 137 -0.05 25.98 -5.51
C LYS A 137 -0.67 27.20 -6.20
N MET A 138 -1.92 27.12 -6.65
CA MET A 138 -2.64 28.27 -7.24
C MET A 138 -2.83 29.38 -6.19
N ASN A 139 -3.25 29.04 -4.98
CA ASN A 139 -3.41 29.99 -3.88
C ASN A 139 -2.10 30.69 -3.48
N GLN A 140 -0.95 30.03 -3.63
CA GLN A 140 0.37 30.63 -3.37
C GLN A 140 0.76 31.62 -4.46
N ILE A 141 0.54 31.27 -5.74
CA ILE A 141 0.81 32.16 -6.88
C ILE A 141 -0.05 33.43 -6.80
N GLU A 142 -1.35 33.31 -6.51
CA GLU A 142 -2.25 34.47 -6.36
C GLU A 142 -1.82 35.42 -5.23
N LYS A 143 -1.27 34.88 -4.13
CA LYS A 143 -0.74 35.69 -3.01
C LYS A 143 0.56 36.40 -3.35
N GLU A 144 1.40 35.82 -4.20
CA GLU A 144 2.63 36.43 -4.67
C GLU A 144 2.37 37.52 -5.72
N GLU A 145 1.36 37.35 -6.58
CA GLU A 145 0.97 38.36 -7.59
C GLU A 145 0.23 39.57 -7.00
N MET A 146 -0.37 39.44 -5.82
CA MET A 146 -1.02 40.55 -5.09
C MET A 146 -0.07 41.37 -4.20
N ARG A 147 1.24 41.07 -4.19
CA ARG A 147 2.24 41.69 -3.32
C ARG A 147 3.19 42.59 -4.09
#